data_AF-A0A8J6BUY9-F1
#
_entry.id   AF-A0A8J6BUY9-F1
#
_cell.length_a   1.000
_cell.length_b   1.000
_cell.length_c   1.000
_cell.angle_alpha   90.00
_cell.angle_beta   90.00
_cell.angle_gamma   90.00
#
_symmetry.space_group_name_H-M   'P 1'
#
loop_
_entity.id
_entity.type
_entity.pdbx_description
1 polymer ?
#
loop_
_entity_poly.entity_id
_entity_poly.type
_entity_poly.pdbx_seq_one_letter_code
_entity_poly.pdbx_strand_id
1 'polypeptide(L)'
;MSYSYKPQTRPAEQQMSSYRAEKPQGSLLHDRRVVRGSTWAARNLVNRQRAEAEQEGTQSAGSAKMRTRQIRSSARKEETEMPPVSGREHIDVQTAQYLEEITERVIEEDKSIGTDAFIDIVPLPKYIPPKVGEDVATQIEEGELFDFDVEVEAILEVLVGKTLHQALMEVQEEDEMVALRRRQEEAAARRAADLAEVHRLEEEEKRRQEEKQRRKVQEMVRLQAERVVARKVECAQVSKSYVDGIFDSVMGALEAENHFYDPVERAVETQVLPWLMAEAAKTLEEKRDLDAEVDKLIAAAFA
;
A
#
# COMPACT_ATOMS: atom_id res chain seq x y z
N MET A 1 35.88 -4.10 4.67
CA MET A 1 34.72 -4.84 5.20
C MET A 1 33.53 -4.58 4.29
N SER A 2 33.25 -5.50 3.36
CA SER A 2 32.16 -5.38 2.39
C SER A 2 30.86 -5.95 2.99
N TYR A 3 29.87 -5.11 3.24
CA TYR A 3 28.54 -5.54 3.65
C TYR A 3 27.74 -5.96 2.42
N SER A 4 27.53 -7.28 2.25
CA SER A 4 26.59 -7.82 1.27
C SER A 4 25.27 -8.13 1.98
N TYR A 5 24.22 -7.38 1.65
CA TYR A 5 22.86 -7.63 2.12
C TYR A 5 22.14 -8.56 1.13
N LYS A 6 21.73 -9.75 1.60
CA LYS A 6 20.82 -10.64 0.87
C LYS A 6 19.47 -10.65 1.59
N PRO A 7 18.35 -10.29 0.92
CA PRO A 7 17.04 -10.39 1.54
C PRO A 7 16.61 -11.86 1.61
N GLN A 8 16.37 -12.37 2.81
CA GLN A 8 15.66 -13.65 3.03
C GLN A 8 14.16 -13.38 3.03
N THR A 9 13.41 -14.03 2.14
CA THR A 9 11.95 -14.00 2.13
C THR A 9 11.43 -14.96 3.20
N ARG A 10 10.55 -14.48 4.08
CA ARG A 10 9.84 -15.32 5.05
C ARG A 10 8.84 -16.23 4.30
N PRO A 11 8.71 -17.52 4.67
CA PRO A 11 7.66 -18.36 4.14
C PRO A 11 6.29 -17.87 4.64
N ALA A 12 5.32 -17.74 3.73
CA ALA A 12 3.96 -17.36 4.07
C ALA A 12 3.27 -18.53 4.79
N GLU A 13 2.80 -18.30 6.02
CA GLU A 13 1.93 -19.24 6.74
C GLU A 13 0.59 -19.36 5.99
N GLN A 14 0.25 -20.58 5.59
CA GLN A 14 -1.03 -20.89 4.96
C GLN A 14 -2.11 -20.96 6.05
N GLN A 15 -2.92 -19.90 6.16
CA GLN A 15 -4.18 -19.97 6.88
C GLN A 15 -5.21 -20.70 6.04
N MET A 16 -5.58 -21.91 6.49
CA MET A 16 -6.75 -22.63 6.02
C MET A 16 -8.01 -21.89 6.52
N SER A 17 -8.84 -21.38 5.61
CA SER A 17 -10.15 -20.80 5.95
C SER A 17 -11.24 -21.43 5.11
N SER A 18 -12.10 -22.16 5.80
CA SER A 18 -13.31 -22.80 5.34
C SER A 18 -14.46 -21.80 5.13
N TYR A 19 -15.19 -21.97 4.02
CA TYR A 19 -16.54 -21.47 3.71
C TYR A 19 -16.82 -19.95 3.70
N ARG A 20 -17.30 -19.52 2.52
CA ARG A 20 -17.86 -18.21 2.13
C ARG A 20 -16.83 -17.11 1.84
N ALA A 21 -16.27 -17.18 0.63
CA ALA A 21 -15.38 -16.18 0.08
C ALA A 21 -16.14 -14.88 -0.28
N GLU A 22 -16.23 -13.95 0.68
CA GLU A 22 -16.35 -12.54 0.34
C GLU A 22 -15.01 -12.08 -0.26
N LYS A 23 -15.06 -11.54 -1.49
CA LYS A 23 -13.86 -11.06 -2.18
C LYS A 23 -13.26 -9.90 -1.39
N PRO A 24 -11.97 -9.93 -1.02
CA PRO A 24 -11.34 -8.82 -0.32
C PRO A 24 -11.32 -7.59 -1.23
N GLN A 25 -12.17 -6.61 -0.91
CA GLN A 25 -12.18 -5.33 -1.59
C GLN A 25 -10.88 -4.59 -1.25
N GLY A 26 -10.16 -4.14 -2.28
CA GLY A 26 -8.90 -3.38 -2.14
C GLY A 26 -7.62 -4.15 -2.48
N SER A 27 -7.69 -5.43 -2.82
CA SER A 27 -6.51 -6.15 -3.32
C SER A 27 -6.19 -5.73 -4.76
N LEU A 28 -5.09 -4.99 -4.95
CA LEU A 28 -4.49 -4.71 -6.26
C LEU A 28 -4.20 -5.98 -7.08
N LEU A 29 -4.22 -7.17 -6.45
CA LEU A 29 -4.10 -8.47 -7.12
C LEU A 29 -5.37 -8.95 -7.86
N HIS A 30 -6.52 -8.37 -7.54
CA HIS A 30 -7.82 -8.73 -8.14
C HIS A 30 -8.46 -7.57 -8.90
N ASP A 31 -7.78 -6.42 -8.96
CA ASP A 31 -8.23 -5.27 -9.73
C ASP A 31 -8.11 -5.56 -11.23
N ARG A 32 -9.23 -5.44 -11.94
CA ARG A 32 -9.36 -5.66 -13.39
C ARG A 32 -8.66 -4.58 -14.21
N ARG A 33 -8.35 -3.43 -13.62
CA ARG A 33 -7.64 -2.33 -14.28
C ARG A 33 -6.13 -2.56 -14.33
N VAL A 34 -5.62 -3.46 -13.48
CA VAL A 34 -4.19 -3.76 -13.40
C VAL A 34 -3.87 -4.89 -14.38
N VAL A 35 -3.26 -4.52 -15.52
CA VAL A 35 -2.78 -5.48 -16.52
C VAL A 35 -1.59 -6.23 -15.95
N ARG A 36 -1.73 -7.56 -15.81
CA ARG A 36 -0.68 -8.44 -15.31
C ARG A 36 0.03 -9.10 -16.47
N GLY A 37 1.35 -8.97 -16.53
CA GLY A 37 2.20 -9.59 -17.54
C GLY A 37 2.92 -8.59 -18.42
N SER A 38 3.93 -9.08 -19.13
CA SER A 38 4.72 -8.28 -20.06
C SER A 38 3.86 -7.83 -21.24
N THR A 39 3.75 -6.51 -21.45
CA THR A 39 3.00 -5.88 -22.55
C THR A 39 3.54 -6.24 -23.94
N TRP A 40 4.72 -6.85 -24.01
CA TRP A 40 5.33 -7.36 -25.23
C TRP A 40 4.60 -8.59 -25.81
N ALA A 41 4.08 -9.48 -24.96
CA ALA A 41 3.42 -10.71 -25.42
C ALA A 41 2.01 -10.46 -25.98
N ALA A 42 1.27 -9.51 -25.40
CA ALA A 42 -0.09 -9.16 -25.84
C ALA A 42 -0.12 -8.47 -27.22
N ARG A 43 0.88 -7.61 -27.50
CA ARG A 43 1.04 -6.95 -28.81
C ARG A 43 1.29 -7.96 -29.93
N ASN A 44 2.05 -9.02 -29.66
CA ASN A 44 2.35 -10.06 -30.66
C ASN A 44 1.19 -11.01 -30.93
N LEU A 45 0.29 -11.25 -29.96
CA LEU A 45 -0.91 -12.06 -30.18
C LEU A 45 -1.92 -11.35 -31.08
N VAL A 46 -2.14 -10.05 -30.86
CA VAL A 46 -3.04 -9.22 -31.70
C VAL A 46 -2.49 -9.10 -33.12
N ASN A 47 -1.18 -8.95 -33.29
CA ASN A 47 -0.56 -8.91 -34.61
C ASN A 47 -0.60 -10.27 -35.32
N ARG A 48 -0.45 -11.40 -34.60
CA ARG A 48 -0.57 -12.74 -35.17
C ARG A 48 -2.01 -13.06 -35.60
N GLN A 49 -3.01 -12.72 -34.79
CA GLN A 49 -4.43 -12.90 -35.13
C GLN A 49 -4.84 -12.05 -36.34
N ARG A 50 -4.27 -10.85 -36.49
CA ARG A 50 -4.52 -9.97 -37.65
C ARG A 50 -3.88 -10.51 -38.94
N ALA A 51 -2.69 -11.09 -38.85
CA ALA A 51 -2.01 -11.74 -39.98
C ALA A 51 -2.69 -13.05 -40.42
N GLU A 52 -3.23 -13.84 -39.48
CA GLU A 52 -4.00 -15.06 -39.78
C GLU A 52 -5.35 -14.72 -40.44
N ALA A 53 -6.04 -13.65 -39.98
CA ALA A 53 -7.28 -13.16 -40.59
C ALA A 53 -7.09 -12.58 -42.01
N GLU A 54 -5.94 -11.96 -42.30
CA GLU A 54 -5.60 -11.47 -43.64
C GLU A 54 -5.27 -12.63 -44.62
N GLN A 55 -4.73 -13.74 -44.13
CA GLN A 55 -4.46 -14.93 -44.95
C GLN A 55 -5.74 -15.74 -45.27
N GLU A 56 -6.70 -15.86 -44.35
CA GLU A 56 -8.00 -16.50 -44.63
C GLU A 56 -8.90 -15.67 -45.56
N GLY A 57 -8.76 -14.33 -45.55
CA GLY A 57 -9.50 -13.42 -46.44
C GLY A 57 -9.09 -13.48 -47.92
N THR A 58 -7.88 -13.96 -48.23
CA THR A 58 -7.37 -14.01 -49.62
C THR A 58 -7.72 -15.29 -50.36
N GLN A 59 -8.04 -16.39 -49.66
CA GLN A 59 -8.39 -17.67 -50.28
C GLN A 59 -9.90 -17.82 -50.58
N SER A 60 -10.78 -17.09 -49.89
CA SER A 60 -12.24 -17.11 -50.13
C SER A 60 -12.75 -16.05 -51.13
N ALA A 61 -11.95 -15.01 -51.42
CA ALA A 61 -12.34 -13.89 -52.29
C ALA A 61 -12.14 -14.15 -53.81
N GLY A 62 -11.63 -15.33 -54.20
CA GLY A 62 -11.45 -15.71 -55.61
C GLY A 62 -12.72 -16.21 -56.31
N SER A 63 -13.67 -16.80 -55.57
CA SER A 63 -14.88 -17.39 -56.16
C SER A 63 -16.04 -16.39 -56.31
N ALA A 64 -16.12 -15.38 -55.43
CA ALA A 64 -17.19 -14.38 -55.45
C ALA A 64 -17.04 -13.33 -56.57
N LYS A 65 -15.82 -13.05 -57.04
CA LYS A 65 -15.55 -12.01 -58.06
C LYS A 65 -15.91 -12.44 -59.50
N MET A 66 -16.07 -13.74 -59.79
CA MET A 66 -16.55 -14.20 -61.10
C MET A 66 -18.08 -14.07 -61.27
N ARG A 67 -18.86 -14.24 -60.18
CA ARG A 67 -20.34 -14.23 -60.26
C ARG A 67 -20.92 -12.81 -60.36
N THR A 68 -20.26 -11.80 -59.78
CA THR A 68 -20.71 -10.39 -59.89
C THR A 68 -20.37 -9.75 -61.25
N ARG A 69 -19.43 -10.32 -62.00
CA ARG A 69 -19.04 -9.82 -63.33
C ARG A 69 -20.00 -10.26 -64.44
N GLN A 70 -20.66 -11.42 -64.29
CA GLN A 70 -21.68 -11.91 -65.23
C GLN A 70 -23.06 -11.24 -65.05
N ILE A 71 -23.40 -10.75 -63.85
CA ILE A 71 -24.68 -10.08 -63.59
C ILE A 71 -24.64 -8.60 -64.03
N ARG A 72 -23.47 -7.96 -64.05
CA ARG A 72 -23.31 -6.57 -64.49
C ARG A 72 -23.20 -6.40 -66.02
N SER A 73 -22.93 -7.47 -66.77
CA SER A 73 -22.90 -7.42 -68.24
C SER A 73 -24.27 -7.56 -68.91
N SER A 74 -25.30 -8.05 -68.20
CA SER A 74 -26.67 -8.17 -68.70
C SER A 74 -27.58 -6.98 -68.34
N ALA A 75 -27.11 -6.06 -67.50
CA ALA A 75 -27.87 -4.88 -67.06
C ALA A 75 -27.40 -3.56 -67.69
N ARG A 76 -26.47 -3.58 -68.64
CA ARG A 76 -25.97 -2.40 -69.37
C ARG A 76 -26.39 -2.47 -70.83
N LYS A 77 -27.70 -2.53 -71.08
CA LYS A 77 -28.27 -2.51 -72.44
C LYS A 77 -29.41 -1.51 -72.65
N GLU A 78 -29.73 -0.66 -71.68
CA GLU A 78 -30.89 0.26 -71.80
C GLU A 78 -30.61 1.75 -71.54
N GLU A 79 -29.35 2.18 -71.42
CA GLU A 79 -29.08 3.62 -71.18
C GLU A 79 -27.95 4.14 -72.06
N THR A 80 -28.17 4.16 -73.38
CA THR A 80 -27.50 5.12 -74.28
C THR A 80 -28.33 5.38 -75.53
N GLU A 81 -29.63 5.63 -75.37
CA GLU A 81 -30.41 6.30 -76.41
C GLU A 81 -30.64 7.75 -75.96
N MET A 82 -29.87 8.68 -76.52
CA MET A 82 -30.21 10.10 -76.41
C MET A 82 -31.57 10.30 -77.10
N PRO A 83 -32.50 11.07 -76.52
CA PRO A 83 -33.78 11.31 -77.17
C PRO A 83 -33.56 12.01 -78.53
N PRO A 84 -34.35 11.66 -79.57
CA PRO A 84 -34.15 12.18 -80.91
C PRO A 84 -34.36 13.70 -80.96
N VAL A 85 -33.40 14.40 -81.57
CA VAL A 85 -33.49 15.86 -81.79
C VAL A 85 -34.59 16.14 -82.82
N SER A 86 -35.50 17.06 -82.50
CA SER A 86 -36.64 17.42 -83.35
C SER A 86 -36.19 17.83 -84.76
N GLY A 87 -36.77 17.19 -85.80
CA GLY A 87 -36.51 17.48 -87.21
C GLY A 87 -35.49 16.56 -87.91
N ARG A 88 -35.04 15.47 -87.28
CA ARG A 88 -34.19 14.44 -87.92
C ARG A 88 -34.77 13.04 -87.72
N GLU A 89 -35.02 12.33 -88.82
CA GLU A 89 -35.36 10.90 -88.78
C GLU A 89 -34.07 10.09 -88.57
N HIS A 90 -34.08 9.20 -87.57
CA HIS A 90 -33.00 8.23 -87.41
C HIS A 90 -33.29 7.03 -88.30
N ILE A 91 -32.32 6.64 -89.13
CA ILE A 91 -32.36 5.43 -89.95
C ILE A 91 -31.36 4.45 -89.37
N ASP A 92 -31.81 3.22 -89.15
CA ASP A 92 -30.95 2.12 -88.74
C ASP A 92 -30.04 1.70 -89.91
N VAL A 93 -28.74 1.91 -89.75
CA VAL A 93 -27.73 1.47 -90.72
C VAL A 93 -27.23 0.10 -90.29
N GLN A 94 -27.23 -0.88 -91.21
CA GLN A 94 -26.71 -2.23 -90.96
C GLN A 94 -25.19 -2.17 -90.69
N THR A 95 -24.78 -2.04 -89.43
CA THR A 95 -23.37 -2.05 -89.00
C THR A 95 -22.85 -3.46 -88.69
N ALA A 96 -23.61 -4.50 -89.03
CA ALA A 96 -23.14 -5.89 -88.92
C ALA A 96 -22.06 -6.17 -89.97
N GLN A 97 -20.99 -6.85 -89.55
CA GLN A 97 -19.86 -7.21 -90.41
C GLN A 97 -20.35 -8.23 -91.46
N TYR A 98 -20.58 -7.78 -92.69
CA TYR A 98 -20.95 -8.64 -93.83
C TYR A 98 -19.67 -9.04 -94.58
N LEU A 99 -19.32 -10.32 -94.51
CA LEU A 99 -18.18 -10.90 -95.25
C LEU A 99 -18.72 -11.57 -96.51
N GLU A 100 -18.41 -11.01 -97.67
CA GLU A 100 -18.63 -11.69 -98.95
C GLU A 100 -17.44 -12.62 -99.23
N GLU A 101 -17.70 -13.93 -99.33
CA GLU A 101 -16.71 -14.87 -99.83
C GLU A 101 -16.57 -14.71 -101.35
N ILE A 102 -15.44 -14.16 -101.80
CA ILE A 102 -15.08 -14.12 -103.22
C ILE A 102 -14.75 -15.56 -103.64
N THR A 103 -15.66 -16.19 -104.38
CA THR A 103 -15.54 -17.59 -104.83
C THR A 103 -14.76 -17.76 -106.14
N GLU A 104 -14.27 -16.66 -106.72
CA GLU A 104 -13.55 -16.69 -108.00
C GLU A 104 -12.04 -16.93 -107.79
N ARG A 105 -11.53 -18.00 -108.41
CA ARG A 105 -10.11 -18.37 -108.34
C ARG A 105 -9.29 -17.49 -109.27
N VAL A 106 -8.28 -16.81 -108.73
CA VAL A 106 -7.36 -15.95 -109.50
C VAL A 106 -6.61 -16.81 -110.54
N ILE A 107 -6.57 -16.34 -111.79
CA ILE A 107 -5.87 -16.99 -112.90
C ILE A 107 -4.37 -16.81 -112.69
N GLU A 108 -3.64 -17.91 -112.53
CA GLU A 108 -2.18 -17.92 -112.41
C GLU A 108 -1.55 -17.99 -113.82
N GLU A 109 -0.84 -16.93 -114.22
CA GLU A 109 -0.06 -16.88 -115.46
C GLU A 109 1.43 -17.08 -115.15
N ASP A 110 2.02 -18.18 -115.62
CA ASP A 110 3.47 -18.40 -115.56
C ASP A 110 4.21 -17.54 -116.60
N LYS A 111 4.95 -16.53 -116.14
CA LYS A 111 5.83 -15.70 -116.97
C LYS A 111 7.28 -16.02 -116.67
N SER A 112 7.98 -16.62 -117.64
CA SER A 112 9.43 -16.79 -117.60
C SER A 112 10.12 -15.56 -118.19
N ILE A 113 11.05 -14.97 -117.43
CA ILE A 113 11.81 -13.78 -117.83
C ILE A 113 13.28 -14.20 -117.95
N GLY A 114 13.87 -14.01 -119.13
CA GLY A 114 15.29 -14.31 -119.38
C GLY A 114 16.20 -13.33 -118.67
N THR A 115 17.14 -13.84 -117.89
CA THR A 115 18.16 -13.06 -117.17
C THR A 115 19.29 -12.66 -118.11
N ASP A 116 19.41 -11.36 -118.38
CA ASP A 116 20.63 -10.74 -118.90
C ASP A 116 21.67 -10.60 -117.76
N ALA A 117 22.96 -10.62 -118.11
CA ALA A 117 24.07 -10.69 -117.16
C ALA A 117 24.20 -9.37 -116.37
N PHE A 118 24.06 -9.47 -115.04
CA PHE A 118 24.19 -8.34 -114.11
C PHE A 118 25.61 -7.73 -114.17
N ILE A 119 25.69 -6.43 -114.46
CA ILE A 119 26.88 -5.60 -114.28
C ILE A 119 26.74 -4.89 -112.93
N ASP A 120 27.68 -5.09 -112.01
CA ASP A 120 27.67 -4.48 -110.68
C ASP A 120 27.88 -2.95 -110.77
N ILE A 121 26.84 -2.19 -110.46
CA ILE A 121 26.87 -0.73 -110.31
C ILE A 121 27.21 -0.43 -108.83
N VAL A 122 28.25 0.36 -108.58
CA VAL A 122 28.62 0.77 -107.21
C VAL A 122 27.46 1.54 -106.56
N PRO A 123 27.09 1.23 -105.29
CA PRO A 123 25.97 1.90 -104.64
C PRO A 123 26.23 3.40 -104.48
N LEU A 124 25.25 4.21 -104.89
CA LEU A 124 25.29 5.66 -104.75
C LEU A 124 25.41 6.06 -103.27
N PRO A 125 26.21 7.09 -102.94
CA PRO A 125 26.30 7.58 -101.57
C PRO A 125 24.93 8.08 -101.06
N LYS A 126 24.59 7.73 -99.82
CA LYS A 126 23.31 8.12 -99.21
C LYS A 126 23.26 9.64 -99.02
N TYR A 127 22.26 10.29 -99.61
CA TYR A 127 22.00 11.71 -99.41
C TYR A 127 21.46 11.95 -98.00
N ILE A 128 22.17 12.75 -97.20
CA ILE A 128 21.70 13.27 -95.92
C ILE A 128 21.31 14.73 -96.15
N PRO A 129 20.00 15.07 -96.07
CA PRO A 129 19.57 16.46 -96.21
C PRO A 129 20.27 17.36 -95.17
N PRO A 130 20.68 18.59 -95.53
CA PRO A 130 21.15 19.55 -94.55
C PRO A 130 20.01 19.90 -93.59
N LYS A 131 20.32 20.09 -92.30
CA LYS A 131 19.33 20.57 -91.33
C LYS A 131 18.84 21.95 -91.77
N VAL A 132 17.55 22.08 -92.04
CA VAL A 132 16.90 23.36 -92.40
C VAL A 132 15.97 23.77 -91.26
N GLY A 133 16.25 24.90 -90.62
CA GLY A 133 15.54 25.46 -89.47
C GLY A 133 16.49 26.16 -88.51
N GLU A 134 16.00 27.14 -87.75
CA GLU A 134 16.76 27.80 -86.68
C GLU A 134 16.52 27.08 -85.34
N ASP A 135 17.60 26.77 -84.62
CA ASP A 135 17.52 26.19 -83.29
C ASP A 135 17.28 27.29 -82.25
N VAL A 136 16.13 27.24 -81.57
CA VAL A 136 15.80 28.15 -80.47
C VAL A 136 15.80 27.38 -79.16
N ALA A 137 16.63 27.80 -78.21
CA ALA A 137 16.58 27.32 -76.84
C ALA A 137 15.83 28.33 -75.97
N THR A 138 14.80 27.88 -75.26
CA THR A 138 14.14 28.68 -74.22
C THR A 138 14.53 28.12 -72.86
N GLN A 139 15.12 28.96 -72.02
CA GLN A 139 15.50 28.63 -70.66
C GLN A 139 14.74 29.55 -69.71
N ILE A 140 14.21 28.98 -68.63
CA ILE A 140 13.61 29.73 -67.53
C ILE A 140 14.73 30.07 -66.54
N GLU A 141 14.84 31.35 -66.18
CA GLU A 141 15.82 31.83 -65.22
C GLU A 141 15.32 31.74 -63.77
N GLU A 142 16.24 31.78 -62.81
CA GLU A 142 15.91 31.67 -61.40
C GLU A 142 15.01 32.84 -60.95
N GLY A 143 13.81 32.53 -60.44
CA GLY A 143 12.83 33.51 -59.98
C GLY A 143 11.77 33.92 -61.02
N GLU A 144 11.85 33.47 -62.27
CA GLU A 144 10.91 33.88 -63.34
C GLU A 144 9.49 33.30 -63.17
N LEU A 145 9.35 32.17 -62.44
CA LEU A 145 8.05 31.57 -62.09
C LEU A 145 7.68 31.73 -60.60
N PHE A 146 8.43 32.52 -59.83
CA PHE A 146 8.15 32.67 -58.41
C PHE A 146 6.92 33.56 -58.20
N ASP A 147 5.87 32.99 -57.60
CA ASP A 147 4.71 33.73 -57.10
C ASP A 147 4.75 33.78 -55.57
N PHE A 148 4.96 34.98 -55.03
CA PHE A 148 5.08 35.19 -53.60
C PHE A 148 3.80 34.82 -52.84
N ASP A 149 2.63 35.15 -53.39
CA ASP A 149 1.35 34.98 -52.69
C ASP A 149 1.01 33.49 -52.53
N VAL A 150 1.41 32.65 -53.49
CA VAL A 150 1.26 31.19 -53.43
C VAL A 150 2.30 30.56 -52.51
N GLU A 151 3.57 30.96 -52.62
CA GLU A 151 4.64 30.29 -51.87
C GLU A 151 4.65 30.66 -50.38
N VAL A 152 4.18 31.86 -50.02
CA VAL A 152 4.12 32.32 -48.62
C VAL A 152 2.99 31.68 -47.83
N GLU A 153 1.95 31.16 -48.49
CA GLU A 153 0.74 30.61 -47.87
C GLU A 153 1.10 29.48 -46.87
N ALA A 154 1.93 28.52 -47.29
CA ALA A 154 2.35 27.41 -46.44
C ALA A 154 3.17 27.87 -45.21
N ILE A 155 3.98 28.93 -45.37
CA ILE A 155 4.79 29.48 -44.28
C ILE A 155 3.88 30.17 -43.26
N LEU A 156 2.92 30.98 -43.74
CA LEU A 156 1.97 31.69 -42.88
C LEU A 156 1.04 30.73 -42.16
N GLU A 157 0.54 29.68 -42.82
CA GLU A 157 -0.31 28.66 -42.19
C GLU A 157 0.42 28.00 -41.02
N VAL A 158 1.69 27.60 -41.21
CA VAL A 158 2.48 26.99 -40.14
C VAL A 158 2.79 27.99 -39.02
N LEU A 159 3.10 29.25 -39.36
CA LEU A 159 3.40 30.29 -38.37
C LEU A 159 2.17 30.61 -37.51
N VAL A 160 1.03 30.86 -38.14
CA VAL A 160 -0.23 31.16 -37.46
C VAL A 160 -0.71 29.95 -36.67
N GLY A 161 -0.64 28.75 -37.26
CA GLY A 161 -1.02 27.51 -36.59
C GLY A 161 -0.18 27.25 -35.33
N LYS A 162 1.14 27.41 -35.41
CA LYS A 162 2.02 27.23 -34.25
C LYS A 162 1.81 28.29 -33.18
N THR A 163 1.66 29.56 -33.56
CA THR A 163 1.46 30.65 -32.60
C THR A 163 0.13 30.51 -31.86
N LEU A 164 -0.96 30.17 -32.55
CA LEU A 164 -2.25 29.91 -31.92
C LEU A 164 -2.22 28.67 -31.04
N HIS A 165 -1.59 27.59 -31.50
CA HIS A 165 -1.48 26.36 -30.72
C HIS A 165 -0.68 26.57 -29.44
N GLN A 166 0.47 27.25 -29.54
CA GLN A 166 1.29 27.58 -28.39
C GLN A 166 0.54 28.48 -27.40
N ALA A 167 -0.12 29.55 -27.88
CA ALA A 167 -0.91 30.42 -27.02
C ALA A 167 -2.05 29.67 -26.31
N LEU A 168 -2.73 28.74 -27.00
CA LEU A 168 -3.77 27.92 -26.39
C LEU A 168 -3.21 26.99 -25.31
N MET A 169 -2.06 26.34 -25.57
CA MET A 169 -1.41 25.48 -24.57
C MET A 169 -0.99 26.26 -23.34
N GLU A 170 -0.37 27.44 -23.52
CA GLU A 170 0.06 28.28 -22.40
C GLU A 170 -1.11 28.70 -21.52
N VAL A 171 -2.23 29.13 -22.11
CA VAL A 171 -3.44 29.50 -21.34
C VAL A 171 -4.01 28.30 -20.59
N GLN A 172 -4.06 27.11 -21.20
CA GLN A 172 -4.53 25.89 -20.54
C GLN A 172 -3.62 25.51 -19.36
N GLU A 173 -2.30 25.59 -19.53
CA GLU A 173 -1.33 25.33 -18.47
C GLU A 173 -1.48 26.34 -17.32
N GLU A 174 -1.70 27.62 -17.61
CA GLU A 174 -1.94 28.64 -16.59
C GLU A 174 -3.20 28.34 -15.76
N ASP A 175 -4.30 27.98 -16.43
CA ASP A 175 -5.56 27.62 -15.77
C ASP A 175 -5.40 26.37 -14.89
N GLU A 176 -4.69 25.35 -15.38
CA GLU A 176 -4.37 24.15 -14.60
C GLU A 176 -3.51 24.48 -13.38
N MET A 177 -2.50 25.33 -13.53
CA MET A 177 -1.63 25.77 -12.44
C MET A 177 -2.42 26.51 -11.36
N VAL A 178 -3.37 27.38 -11.74
CA VAL A 178 -4.27 28.05 -10.79
C VAL A 178 -5.17 27.03 -10.07
N ALA A 179 -5.75 26.08 -10.80
CA ALA A 179 -6.58 25.04 -10.21
C ALA A 179 -5.81 24.15 -9.22
N LEU A 180 -4.57 23.79 -9.55
CA LEU A 180 -3.68 23.01 -8.68
C LEU A 180 -3.30 23.78 -7.42
N ARG A 181 -2.94 25.07 -7.53
CA ARG A 181 -2.65 25.93 -6.37
C ARG A 181 -3.84 26.00 -5.42
N ARG A 182 -5.04 26.26 -5.96
CA ARG A 182 -6.27 26.27 -5.16
C ARG A 182 -6.49 24.96 -4.41
N ARG A 183 -6.32 23.81 -5.09
CA ARG A 183 -6.44 22.49 -4.44
C ARG A 183 -5.38 22.28 -3.36
N GLN A 184 -4.14 22.74 -3.58
CA GLN A 184 -3.08 22.65 -2.60
C GLN A 184 -3.38 23.49 -1.35
N GLU A 185 -3.87 24.72 -1.54
CA GLU A 185 -4.29 25.61 -0.46
C GLU A 185 -5.44 25.01 0.35
N GLU A 186 -6.49 24.51 -0.32
CA GLU A 186 -7.62 23.84 0.34
C GLU A 186 -7.15 22.61 1.14
N ALA A 187 -6.22 21.82 0.59
CA ALA A 187 -5.67 20.66 1.28
C ALA A 187 -4.76 21.07 2.46
N ALA A 188 -3.98 22.15 2.32
CA ALA A 188 -3.15 22.69 3.39
C ALA A 188 -4.01 23.24 4.53
N ALA A 189 -5.09 23.95 4.21
CA ALA A 189 -6.05 24.48 5.18
C ALA A 189 -6.72 23.34 5.97
N ARG A 190 -7.16 22.26 5.30
CA ARG A 190 -7.70 21.07 5.97
C ARG A 190 -6.68 20.44 6.92
N ARG A 191 -5.44 20.19 6.46
CA ARG A 191 -4.39 19.63 7.32
C ARG A 191 -4.07 20.51 8.52
N ALA A 192 -4.07 21.83 8.34
CA ALA A 192 -3.83 22.77 9.43
C ALA A 192 -4.97 22.74 10.46
N ALA A 193 -6.22 22.63 10.02
CA ALA A 193 -7.37 22.47 10.90
C ALA A 193 -7.32 21.14 11.67
N ASP A 194 -7.02 20.04 10.98
CA ASP A 194 -6.88 18.72 11.59
C ASP A 194 -5.76 18.72 12.65
N LEU A 195 -4.60 19.31 12.33
CA LEU A 195 -3.47 19.42 13.26
C LEU A 195 -3.80 20.29 14.48
N ALA A 196 -4.54 21.38 14.29
CA ALA A 196 -5.01 22.21 15.41
C ALA A 196 -5.97 21.45 16.33
N GLU A 197 -6.86 20.61 15.77
CA GLU A 197 -7.75 19.77 16.56
C GLU A 197 -6.98 18.69 17.34
N VAL A 198 -6.01 18.03 16.69
CA VAL A 198 -5.15 17.04 17.35
C VAL A 198 -4.42 17.68 18.53
N HIS A 199 -3.79 18.85 18.35
CA HIS A 199 -3.10 19.53 19.44
C HIS A 199 -4.05 19.89 20.60
N ARG A 200 -5.27 20.35 20.31
CA ARG A 200 -6.28 20.60 21.36
C ARG A 200 -6.55 19.34 22.18
N LEU A 201 -6.76 18.21 21.52
CA LEU A 201 -7.05 16.93 22.18
C LEU A 201 -5.83 16.40 22.98
N GLU A 202 -4.62 16.56 22.45
CA GLU A 202 -3.38 16.17 23.13
C GLU A 202 -3.18 16.98 24.42
N GLU A 203 -3.43 18.29 24.40
CA GLU A 203 -3.34 19.14 25.59
C GLU A 203 -4.37 18.76 26.66
N GLU A 204 -5.61 18.46 26.26
CA GLU A 204 -6.65 17.98 27.16
C GLU A 204 -6.28 16.63 27.79
N GLU A 205 -5.80 15.68 26.99
CA GLU A 205 -5.32 14.38 27.49
C GLU A 205 -4.12 14.55 28.42
N LYS A 206 -3.16 15.41 28.08
CA LYS A 206 -2.01 15.70 28.94
C LYS A 206 -2.46 16.23 30.30
N ARG A 207 -3.38 17.19 30.34
CA ARG A 207 -3.96 17.71 31.60
C ARG A 207 -4.65 16.61 32.40
N ARG A 208 -5.46 15.78 31.75
CA ARG A 208 -6.16 14.65 32.40
C ARG A 208 -5.18 13.63 32.96
N GLN A 209 -4.11 13.32 32.24
CA GLN A 209 -3.07 12.40 32.67
C GLN A 209 -2.29 12.96 33.86
N GLU A 210 -1.90 14.23 33.82
CA GLU A 210 -1.23 14.91 34.93
C GLU A 210 -2.09 14.88 36.20
N GLU A 211 -3.38 15.18 36.09
CA GLU A 211 -4.31 15.11 37.23
C GLU A 211 -4.44 13.67 37.76
N LYS A 212 -4.59 12.68 36.87
CA LYS A 212 -4.65 11.26 37.24
C LYS A 212 -3.38 10.81 37.97
N GLN A 213 -2.19 11.24 37.51
CA GLN A 213 -0.93 10.91 38.19
C GLN A 213 -0.84 11.58 39.56
N ARG A 214 -1.25 12.86 39.68
CA ARG A 214 -1.31 13.55 40.99
C ARG A 214 -2.22 12.81 41.97
N ARG A 215 -3.42 12.41 41.54
CA ARG A 215 -4.36 11.64 42.38
C ARG A 215 -3.79 10.28 42.79
N LYS A 216 -3.11 9.57 41.89
CA LYS A 216 -2.43 8.30 42.22
C LYS A 216 -1.36 8.50 43.30
N VAL A 217 -0.53 9.53 43.17
CA VAL A 217 0.51 9.82 44.17
C VAL A 217 -0.11 10.14 45.53
N GLN A 218 -1.16 10.98 45.56
CA GLN A 218 -1.88 11.29 46.80
C GLN A 218 -2.47 10.04 47.46
N GLU A 219 -3.10 9.18 46.67
CA GLU A 219 -3.71 7.94 47.16
C GLU A 219 -2.66 6.96 47.70
N MET A 220 -1.52 6.84 47.03
CA MET A 220 -0.39 6.03 47.51
C MET A 220 0.12 6.53 48.86
N VAL A 221 0.27 7.84 49.03
CA VAL A 221 0.68 8.45 50.30
C VAL A 221 -0.36 8.20 51.38
N ARG A 222 -1.66 8.37 51.07
CA ARG A 222 -2.76 8.09 52.00
C ARG A 222 -2.73 6.63 52.47
N LEU A 223 -2.59 5.68 51.54
CA LEU A 223 -2.55 4.26 51.83
C LEU A 223 -1.32 3.88 52.67
N GLN A 224 -0.16 4.49 52.41
CA GLN A 224 1.04 4.28 53.24
C GLN A 224 0.82 4.80 54.66
N ALA A 225 0.25 5.99 54.82
CA ALA A 225 -0.07 6.54 56.14
C ALA A 225 -1.08 5.67 56.89
N GLU A 226 -2.13 5.20 56.20
CA GLU A 226 -3.14 4.29 56.75
C GLU A 226 -2.51 2.98 57.23
N ARG A 227 -1.62 2.36 56.45
CA ARG A 227 -0.88 1.16 56.86
C ARG A 227 -0.04 1.39 58.12
N VAL A 228 0.65 2.52 58.22
CA VAL A 228 1.44 2.86 59.41
C VAL A 228 0.54 3.03 60.63
N VAL A 229 -0.60 3.72 60.47
CA VAL A 229 -1.57 3.90 61.55
C VAL A 229 -2.18 2.57 61.98
N ALA A 230 -2.64 1.75 61.04
CA ALA A 230 -3.19 0.42 61.31
C ALA A 230 -2.20 -0.43 62.11
N ARG A 231 -0.93 -0.49 61.67
CA ARG A 231 0.12 -1.21 62.39
C ARG A 231 0.36 -0.67 63.80
N LYS A 232 0.34 0.66 63.98
CA LYS A 232 0.49 1.27 65.31
C LYS A 232 -0.68 0.88 66.23
N VAL A 233 -1.91 0.86 65.71
CA VAL A 233 -3.09 0.46 66.47
C VAL A 233 -3.01 -1.03 66.84
N GLU A 234 -2.64 -1.90 65.90
CA GLU A 234 -2.42 -3.32 66.15
C GLU A 234 -1.36 -3.54 67.24
N CYS A 235 -0.20 -2.89 67.12
CA CYS A 235 0.85 -2.98 68.13
C CYS A 235 0.36 -2.48 69.50
N ALA A 236 -0.38 -1.38 69.56
CA ALA A 236 -0.93 -0.86 70.82
C ALA A 236 -1.93 -1.83 71.45
N GLN A 237 -2.79 -2.47 70.66
CA GLN A 237 -3.73 -3.49 71.14
C GLN A 237 -3.00 -4.72 71.68
N VAL A 238 -1.99 -5.22 70.95
CA VAL A 238 -1.17 -6.35 71.38
C VAL A 238 -0.37 -6.02 72.63
N SER A 239 0.24 -4.84 72.71
CA SER A 239 0.95 -4.41 73.92
C SER A 239 0.01 -4.33 75.11
N LYS A 240 -1.21 -3.83 74.93
CA LYS A 240 -2.22 -3.77 76.00
C LYS A 240 -2.60 -5.18 76.47
N SER A 241 -3.01 -6.07 75.55
CA SER A 241 -3.41 -7.43 75.93
C SER A 241 -2.27 -8.24 76.55
N TYR A 242 -1.03 -8.00 76.11
CA TYR A 242 0.15 -8.63 76.68
C TYR A 242 0.45 -8.11 78.09
N VAL A 243 0.46 -6.79 78.30
CA VAL A 243 0.70 -6.20 79.64
C VAL A 243 -0.38 -6.60 80.64
N ASP A 244 -1.65 -6.61 80.22
CA ASP A 244 -2.77 -7.03 81.07
C ASP A 244 -2.57 -8.48 81.58
N GLY A 245 -2.07 -9.39 80.73
CA GLY A 245 -1.81 -10.78 81.12
C GLY A 245 -0.49 -11.03 81.87
N ILE A 246 0.52 -10.18 81.68
CA ILE A 246 1.82 -10.34 82.36
C ILE A 246 1.68 -10.12 83.87
N PHE A 247 0.91 -9.12 84.31
CA PHE A 247 0.81 -8.82 85.73
C PHE A 247 0.29 -10.04 86.51
N ASP A 248 -0.83 -10.61 86.07
CA ASP A 248 -1.42 -11.79 86.71
C ASP A 248 -0.51 -13.02 86.57
N SER A 249 0.15 -13.20 85.41
CA SER A 249 1.07 -14.31 85.21
C SER A 249 2.32 -14.22 86.08
N VAL A 250 2.89 -13.03 86.25
CA VAL A 250 4.09 -12.80 87.07
C VAL A 250 3.73 -12.88 88.55
N MET A 251 2.63 -12.24 88.97
CA MET A 251 2.15 -12.36 90.36
C MET A 251 1.85 -13.82 90.71
N GLY A 252 1.13 -14.55 89.86
CA GLY A 252 0.86 -15.97 90.07
C GLY A 252 2.12 -16.84 90.07
N ALA A 253 3.12 -16.53 89.24
CA ALA A 253 4.41 -17.23 89.27
C ALA A 253 5.19 -16.95 90.56
N LEU A 254 5.23 -15.70 91.04
CA LEU A 254 5.90 -15.34 92.29
C LEU A 254 5.17 -15.92 93.52
N GLU A 255 3.84 -16.00 93.49
CA GLU A 255 3.05 -16.71 94.50
C GLU A 255 3.33 -18.22 94.48
N ALA A 256 3.39 -18.85 93.30
CA ALA A 256 3.71 -20.27 93.16
C ALA A 256 5.15 -20.60 93.62
N GLU A 257 6.10 -19.70 93.38
CA GLU A 257 7.49 -19.79 93.91
C GLU A 257 7.60 -19.42 95.39
N ASN A 258 6.48 -19.13 96.05
CA ASN A 258 6.36 -18.82 97.48
C ASN A 258 7.24 -17.64 97.92
N HIS A 259 7.44 -16.67 97.03
CA HIS A 259 8.28 -15.50 97.27
C HIS A 259 7.54 -14.43 98.12
N PHE A 260 6.20 -14.45 98.11
CA PHE A 260 5.40 -13.63 99.02
C PHE A 260 5.26 -14.33 100.37
N TYR A 261 5.80 -13.72 101.41
CA TYR A 261 5.69 -14.21 102.78
C TYR A 261 4.42 -13.67 103.44
N ASP A 262 3.74 -14.48 104.24
CA ASP A 262 2.72 -13.96 105.13
C ASP A 262 3.41 -13.08 106.20
N PRO A 263 3.07 -11.77 106.29
CA PRO A 263 3.64 -10.89 107.31
C PRO A 263 3.39 -11.39 108.74
N VAL A 264 2.33 -12.17 108.97
CA VAL A 264 2.02 -12.77 110.27
C VAL A 264 2.95 -13.93 110.56
N GLU A 265 3.14 -14.87 109.63
CA GLU A 265 4.07 -15.99 109.80
C GLU A 265 5.50 -15.49 110.03
N ARG A 266 5.96 -14.51 109.23
CA ARG A 266 7.29 -13.92 109.40
C ARG A 266 7.44 -13.17 110.72
N ALA A 267 6.40 -12.47 111.19
CA ALA A 267 6.43 -11.80 112.49
C ALA A 267 6.49 -12.83 113.64
N VAL A 268 5.76 -13.95 113.52
CA VAL A 268 5.84 -15.06 114.48
C VAL A 268 7.24 -15.67 114.48
N GLU A 269 7.80 -15.97 113.31
CA GLU A 269 9.14 -16.56 113.19
C GLU A 269 10.26 -15.64 113.70
N THR A 270 10.17 -14.33 113.43
CA THR A 270 11.26 -13.40 113.75
C THR A 270 11.15 -12.75 115.12
N GLN A 271 9.94 -12.60 115.66
CA GLN A 271 9.71 -11.90 116.94
C GLN A 271 9.24 -12.85 118.04
N VAL A 272 8.24 -13.70 117.74
CA VAL A 272 7.60 -14.54 118.76
C VAL A 272 8.42 -15.78 119.07
N LEU A 273 8.93 -16.50 118.07
CA LEU A 273 9.74 -17.71 118.30
C LEU A 273 11.04 -17.41 119.06
N PRO A 274 11.82 -16.35 118.73
CA PRO A 274 13.03 -16.04 119.50
C PRO A 274 12.70 -15.58 120.93
N TRP A 275 11.63 -14.81 121.12
CA TRP A 275 11.16 -14.43 122.45
C TRP A 275 10.73 -15.66 123.28
N LEU A 276 9.93 -16.56 122.70
CA LEU A 276 9.47 -17.78 123.36
C LEU A 276 10.64 -18.71 123.70
N MET A 277 11.60 -18.88 122.78
CA MET A 277 12.80 -19.67 123.01
C MET A 277 13.68 -19.06 124.11
N ALA A 278 13.78 -17.73 124.17
CA ALA A 278 14.51 -17.04 125.24
C ALA A 278 13.84 -17.21 126.61
N GLU A 279 12.51 -17.09 126.69
CA GLU A 279 11.77 -17.30 127.93
C GLU A 279 11.79 -18.77 128.37
N ALA A 280 11.70 -19.71 127.43
CA ALA A 280 11.87 -21.14 127.70
C ALA A 280 13.29 -21.47 128.18
N ALA A 281 14.33 -20.86 127.60
CA ALA A 281 15.71 -21.01 128.08
C ALA A 281 15.87 -20.48 129.50
N LYS A 282 15.29 -19.31 129.82
CA LYS A 282 15.31 -18.71 131.15
C LYS A 282 14.63 -19.59 132.20
N THR A 283 13.44 -20.12 131.92
CA THR A 283 12.75 -21.04 132.85
C THR A 283 13.49 -22.37 133.03
N LEU A 284 14.22 -22.84 132.02
CA LEU A 284 15.12 -24.00 132.13
C LEU A 284 16.37 -23.68 132.97
N GLU A 285 16.93 -22.49 132.84
CA GLU A 285 18.03 -22.00 133.69
C GLU A 285 17.56 -21.85 135.14
N GLU A 286 16.41 -21.23 135.40
CA GLU A 286 15.81 -21.15 136.73
C GLU A 286 15.58 -22.54 137.35
N LYS A 287 15.11 -23.52 136.56
CA LYS A 287 15.00 -24.91 137.02
C LYS A 287 16.35 -25.57 137.27
N ARG A 288 17.35 -25.35 136.41
CA ARG A 288 18.71 -25.86 136.62
C ARG A 288 19.36 -25.26 137.85
N ASP A 289 19.16 -23.97 138.11
CA ASP A 289 19.65 -23.28 139.30
C ASP A 289 18.94 -23.80 140.55
N LEU A 290 17.63 -24.02 140.49
CA LEU A 290 16.88 -24.67 141.58
C LEU A 290 17.36 -26.11 141.82
N ASP A 291 17.53 -26.92 140.79
CA ASP A 291 18.06 -28.29 140.90
C ASP A 291 19.49 -28.28 141.46
N ALA A 292 20.35 -27.33 141.05
CA ALA A 292 21.69 -27.16 141.60
C ALA A 292 21.67 -26.70 143.07
N GLU A 293 20.72 -25.85 143.47
CA GLU A 293 20.54 -25.43 144.87
C GLU A 293 20.01 -26.60 145.73
N VAL A 294 19.11 -27.42 145.17
CA VAL A 294 18.63 -28.67 145.79
C VAL A 294 19.78 -29.67 145.92
N ASP A 295 20.63 -29.84 144.91
CA ASP A 295 21.81 -30.70 144.98
C ASP A 295 22.84 -30.20 146.01
N LYS A 296 23.04 -28.88 146.13
CA LYS A 296 23.85 -28.30 147.22
C LYS A 296 23.24 -28.55 148.60
N LEU A 297 21.92 -28.44 148.74
CA LEU A 297 21.21 -28.74 149.99
C LEU A 297 21.30 -30.22 150.35
N ILE A 298 21.18 -31.12 149.37
CA ILE A 298 21.39 -32.56 149.55
C ILE A 298 22.84 -32.85 149.94
N ALA A 299 23.83 -32.25 149.28
CA ALA A 299 25.24 -32.40 149.64
C ALA A 299 25.57 -31.87 151.05
N ALA A 300 24.94 -30.78 151.48
CA ALA A 300 25.09 -30.22 152.83
C ALA A 300 24.37 -31.05 153.91
N ALA A 301 23.35 -31.83 153.55
CA ALA A 301 22.65 -32.74 154.47
C ALA A 301 23.37 -34.08 154.66
N PHE A 302 24.35 -34.40 153.81
CA PHE A 302 25.17 -35.62 153.87
C PHE A 302 26.63 -35.38 154.33
N ALA A 303 26.94 -34.19 154.85
CA ALA A 303 28.22 -33.82 155.48
C ALA A 303 28.03 -33.50 156.97
#